data_AF-A0A933Z792-F1
#
_entry.id   AF-A0A933Z792-F1
#
_cell.length_a   1.000
_cell.length_b   1.000
_cell.length_c   1.000
_cell.angle_alpha   90.00
_cell.angle_beta   90.00
_cell.angle_gamma   90.00
#
_symmetry.space_group_name_H-M   'P 1'
#
loop_
_entity.id
_entity.type
_entity.pdbx_description
1 polymer ?
#
loop_
_entity_poly.entity_id
_entity_poly.type
_entity_poly.pdbx_seq_one_letter_code
_entity_poly.pdbx_strand_id
1 'polypeptide(L)'
;MRIRHASPLVAAIAILVVAACGSRSSDHQSSTTQIKRVSSPIVNGVKDSGSANDAVVEIVHVAGQYIDGACTASVISPHVIITARHCVSKVISQGVDCQNPDVSSDYTPGDLFVYVGPAPDLASEYPKSQGKKIFHTSGYILCNNDFAAVQLTYPINVTPLRVRVNSGPKAHEIFRAIGYGLTNPNDQNSSGTRYYRDNVQVSYYVTKEFTGTQSICSGDSGGPALSAANAVFGITSRGANCYMDENIWTRTDAFKGIIDQAVAAAGETYTDEDGTVYGGSGGSGGGGSGGSPPAGSGGSPPAGSGGSPTGGSGGNPPGGSGGGPAGSGGNQGGSGGGTNPGGPGVHCNGQDDCINGTLCVGDTGTQYCAPECSEQDPSCPKDFECVAAQGLCYLRKGCDAKNTYCPNGWGCIEGEPYSCVPLCSESNNVCAPQYQCDPDRGVCLPTPVFNNDSGSTGGCSASGSTNTGAGAWAFAALALSGFLASRRRRNA
;
A
#
# COMPACT_ATOMS: atom_id res chain seq x y z
N MET A 1 35.41 58.49 -53.08
CA MET A 1 35.42 59.10 -54.42
C MET A 1 35.35 57.97 -55.46
N ARG A 2 34.43 58.11 -56.43
CA ARG A 2 34.04 57.19 -57.53
C ARG A 2 32.95 56.14 -57.24
N ILE A 3 31.75 56.60 -57.60
CA ILE A 3 30.48 55.95 -57.92
C ILE A 3 30.60 55.07 -59.17
N ARG A 4 29.79 54.00 -59.26
CA ARG A 4 29.02 53.53 -60.45
C ARG A 4 28.19 52.30 -60.04
N HIS A 5 26.85 52.40 -60.01
CA HIS A 5 25.88 52.03 -61.07
C HIS A 5 25.88 50.50 -61.32
N ALA A 6 24.78 49.75 -61.43
CA ALA A 6 23.36 50.02 -61.67
C ALA A 6 22.53 48.75 -61.33
N SER A 7 21.24 48.93 -61.01
CA SER A 7 20.17 47.92 -61.21
C SER A 7 19.83 47.85 -62.72
N PRO A 8 19.17 46.82 -63.30
CA PRO A 8 17.79 46.42 -62.94
C PRO A 8 17.39 44.94 -63.20
N LEU A 9 16.11 44.66 -62.82
CA LEU A 9 15.12 43.68 -63.31
C LEU A 9 15.55 42.59 -64.32
N VAL A 10 14.99 41.38 -64.19
CA VAL A 10 13.88 40.86 -65.02
C VAL A 10 13.44 39.47 -64.49
N ALA A 11 12.13 39.27 -64.38
CA ALA A 11 11.46 37.99 -64.11
C ALA A 11 11.28 37.17 -65.39
N ALA A 12 11.36 35.83 -65.31
CA ALA A 12 10.74 34.95 -66.30
C ALA A 12 10.46 33.56 -65.71
N ILE A 13 9.20 33.16 -65.78
CA ILE A 13 8.65 31.82 -65.57
C ILE A 13 8.87 31.00 -66.84
N ALA A 14 9.25 29.72 -66.72
CA ALA A 14 9.01 28.72 -67.76
C ALA A 14 8.97 27.30 -67.17
N ILE A 15 8.20 26.45 -67.84
CA ILE A 15 7.46 25.28 -67.35
C ILE A 15 7.91 24.03 -68.15
N LEU A 16 7.91 22.86 -67.47
CA LEU A 16 7.74 21.46 -67.97
C LEU A 16 8.78 20.78 -68.90
N VAL A 17 9.32 19.61 -68.48
CA VAL A 17 8.99 18.23 -68.94
C VAL A 17 10.17 17.24 -68.69
N VAL A 18 9.87 16.24 -67.85
CA VAL A 18 10.20 14.79 -67.87
C VAL A 18 11.56 14.29 -68.41
N ALA A 19 12.29 13.59 -67.53
CA ALA A 19 13.00 12.36 -67.89
C ALA A 19 12.91 11.37 -66.71
N ALA A 20 12.45 10.15 -67.03
CA ALA A 20 12.23 9.03 -66.12
C ALA A 20 13.47 8.13 -65.98
N CYS A 21 13.49 7.37 -64.88
CA CYS A 21 14.19 6.12 -64.52
C CYS A 21 14.66 6.29 -63.07
N GLY A 22 14.29 5.48 -62.07
CA GLY A 22 13.71 4.16 -62.06
C GLY A 22 14.39 3.41 -60.90
N SER A 23 13.65 3.04 -59.87
CA SER A 23 14.01 1.96 -58.93
C SER A 23 12.75 1.57 -58.17
N ARG A 24 12.22 0.40 -58.55
CA ARG A 24 11.18 -0.33 -57.83
C ARG A 24 11.81 -0.96 -56.60
N SER A 25 11.26 -0.70 -55.43
CA SER A 25 11.34 -1.60 -54.28
C SER A 25 9.94 -1.74 -53.71
N SER A 26 9.55 -3.00 -53.58
CA SER A 26 8.20 -3.50 -53.43
C SER A 26 7.44 -2.94 -52.22
N ASP A 27 6.19 -2.56 -52.47
CA ASP A 27 5.15 -2.46 -51.46
C ASP A 27 5.00 -3.80 -50.74
N HIS A 28 5.42 -3.86 -49.48
CA HIS A 28 4.86 -4.78 -48.51
C HIS A 28 3.87 -4.00 -47.66
N GLN A 29 2.61 -4.03 -48.10
CA GLN A 29 1.45 -3.62 -47.36
C GLN A 29 1.29 -4.55 -46.14
N SER A 30 1.86 -4.15 -45.01
CA SER A 30 1.39 -4.61 -43.70
C SER A 30 0.46 -3.56 -43.15
N SER A 31 -0.83 -3.80 -43.36
CA SER A 31 -1.91 -3.25 -42.53
C SER A 31 -1.71 -3.77 -41.12
N THR A 32 -0.87 -3.09 -40.34
CA THR A 32 -0.99 -3.13 -38.90
C THR A 32 -2.00 -2.06 -38.53
N THR A 33 -3.20 -2.49 -38.17
CA THR A 33 -4.10 -1.77 -37.29
C THR A 33 -3.24 -1.03 -36.28
N GLN A 34 -3.16 0.30 -36.38
CA GLN A 34 -2.68 1.11 -35.27
C GLN A 34 -3.69 0.91 -34.14
N ILE A 35 -3.44 -0.11 -33.32
CA ILE A 35 -3.98 -0.14 -31.99
C ILE A 35 -3.36 1.08 -31.31
N LYS A 36 -4.14 2.17 -31.24
CA LYS A 36 -3.95 3.21 -30.23
C LYS A 36 -3.83 2.47 -28.91
N ARG A 37 -2.60 2.28 -28.44
CA ARG A 37 -2.34 1.70 -27.13
C ARG A 37 -2.66 2.80 -26.13
N VAL A 38 -3.92 2.86 -25.71
CA VAL A 38 -4.36 3.74 -24.63
C VAL A 38 -3.95 3.06 -23.34
N SER A 39 -2.95 3.62 -22.65
CA SER A 39 -2.65 3.26 -21.26
C SER A 39 -3.74 3.83 -20.35
N SER A 40 -4.33 3.02 -19.47
CA SER A 40 -5.35 3.48 -18.55
C SER A 40 -4.80 3.65 -17.11
N PRO A 41 -5.05 4.82 -16.47
CA PRO A 41 -4.84 5.22 -15.07
C PRO A 41 -5.12 4.24 -13.96
N ILE A 42 -4.53 4.41 -12.73
CA ILE A 42 -4.62 3.43 -11.61
C ILE A 42 -4.76 2.04 -12.22
N VAL A 43 -3.68 1.57 -12.87
CA VAL A 43 -3.70 0.66 -14.03
C VAL A 43 -5.07 0.01 -14.30
N ASN A 44 -5.75 0.38 -15.39
CA ASN A 44 -7.15 -0.05 -15.70
C ASN A 44 -8.26 0.57 -14.83
N GLY A 45 -7.98 1.66 -14.11
CA GLY A 45 -8.92 2.44 -13.33
C GLY A 45 -9.79 3.39 -14.18
N VAL A 46 -10.80 3.94 -13.53
CA VAL A 46 -11.81 4.83 -14.11
C VAL A 46 -11.52 6.26 -13.67
N LYS A 47 -11.60 7.21 -14.61
CA LYS A 47 -11.46 8.64 -14.32
C LYS A 47 -12.51 9.06 -13.32
N ASP A 48 -12.06 9.63 -12.20
CA ASP A 48 -12.97 10.32 -11.32
C ASP A 48 -13.26 11.72 -11.89
N SER A 49 -14.53 12.05 -11.97
CA SER A 49 -15.01 13.38 -12.39
C SER A 49 -16.12 13.89 -11.48
N GLY A 50 -16.50 13.12 -10.46
CA GLY A 50 -17.56 13.45 -9.52
C GLY A 50 -17.02 13.95 -8.19
N SER A 51 -17.93 14.46 -7.38
CA SER A 51 -17.64 14.91 -6.01
C SER A 51 -17.69 13.78 -4.97
N ALA A 52 -18.00 12.55 -5.39
CA ALA A 52 -18.21 11.42 -4.49
C ALA A 52 -16.97 11.05 -3.68
N ASN A 53 -15.78 11.32 -4.22
CA ASN A 53 -14.50 11.04 -3.57
C ASN A 53 -13.76 12.32 -3.16
N ASP A 54 -14.43 13.44 -2.93
CA ASP A 54 -13.77 14.72 -2.60
C ASP A 54 -13.00 14.72 -1.27
N ALA A 55 -13.23 13.73 -0.42
CA ALA A 55 -12.41 13.47 0.75
C ALA A 55 -11.08 12.76 0.43
N VAL A 56 -10.88 12.31 -0.81
CA VAL A 56 -9.57 11.91 -1.34
C VAL A 56 -8.95 13.12 -2.01
N VAL A 57 -7.82 13.56 -1.47
CA VAL A 57 -7.19 14.84 -1.78
C VAL A 57 -5.77 14.63 -2.27
N GLU A 58 -5.25 15.59 -3.02
CA GLU A 58 -3.85 15.61 -3.41
C GLU A 58 -3.06 16.37 -2.35
N ILE A 59 -1.97 15.79 -1.87
CA ILE A 59 -1.01 16.42 -0.97
C ILE A 59 0.32 16.59 -1.68
N VAL A 60 0.85 17.81 -1.67
CA VAL A 60 2.13 18.13 -2.32
C VAL A 60 3.11 18.72 -1.34
N HIS A 61 4.38 18.34 -1.48
CA HIS A 61 5.50 18.97 -0.79
C HIS A 61 6.10 20.05 -1.70
N VAL A 62 6.26 21.25 -1.18
CA VAL A 62 6.85 22.39 -1.90
C VAL A 62 8.19 22.77 -1.31
N ALA A 63 9.25 22.68 -2.11
CA ALA A 63 10.58 23.15 -1.78
C ALA A 63 10.83 24.51 -2.45
N GLY A 64 10.57 25.60 -1.72
CA GLY A 64 10.70 26.96 -2.25
C GLY A 64 9.58 27.29 -3.24
N GLN A 65 9.90 27.41 -4.54
CA GLN A 65 8.90 27.65 -5.60
C GLN A 65 8.57 26.39 -6.43
N TYR A 66 9.15 25.24 -6.08
CA TYR A 66 8.99 24.01 -6.85
C TYR A 66 8.21 22.97 -6.05
N ILE A 67 7.36 22.21 -6.74
CA ILE A 67 6.77 20.99 -6.20
C ILE A 67 7.84 19.91 -6.25
N ASP A 68 8.18 19.39 -5.09
CA ASP A 68 9.24 18.39 -4.88
C ASP A 68 8.66 16.97 -4.77
N GLY A 69 7.37 16.85 -4.44
CA GLY A 69 6.64 15.59 -4.44
C GLY A 69 5.14 15.79 -4.42
N ALA A 70 4.40 14.81 -4.97
CA ALA A 70 2.96 14.74 -4.94
C ALA A 70 2.52 13.33 -4.52
N CYS A 71 1.52 13.30 -3.65
CA CYS A 71 0.92 12.10 -3.09
C CYS A 71 -0.59 12.29 -2.98
N THR A 72 -1.27 11.23 -2.56
CA THR A 72 -2.68 11.24 -2.19
C THR A 72 -2.83 11.24 -0.67
N ALA A 73 -3.94 11.78 -0.16
CA ALA A 73 -4.34 11.66 1.24
C ALA A 73 -5.87 11.53 1.38
N SER A 74 -6.31 11.16 2.58
CA SER A 74 -7.73 10.98 2.92
C SER A 74 -8.14 11.90 4.07
N VAL A 75 -9.17 12.73 3.87
CA VAL A 75 -9.78 13.58 4.90
C VAL A 75 -10.65 12.71 5.80
N ILE A 76 -10.29 12.61 7.08
CA ILE A 76 -11.01 11.80 8.08
C ILE A 76 -11.70 12.64 9.16
N SER A 77 -11.31 13.91 9.25
CA SER A 77 -12.01 14.98 9.95
C SER A 77 -11.68 16.32 9.27
N PRO A 78 -12.41 17.42 9.52
CA PRO A 78 -12.19 18.68 8.79
C PRO A 78 -10.73 19.19 8.85
N HIS A 79 -10.01 18.97 9.95
CA HIS A 79 -8.61 19.36 10.11
C HIS A 79 -7.64 18.17 10.16
N VAL A 80 -8.02 16.95 9.78
CA VAL A 80 -7.11 15.80 9.79
C VAL A 80 -7.21 15.02 8.49
N ILE A 81 -6.05 14.83 7.87
CA ILE A 81 -5.85 13.87 6.78
C ILE A 81 -4.95 12.72 7.24
N ILE A 82 -5.12 11.55 6.65
CA ILE A 82 -4.19 10.42 6.75
C ILE A 82 -3.57 10.14 5.38
N THR A 83 -2.30 9.75 5.40
CA THR A 83 -1.46 9.50 4.21
C THR A 83 -0.31 8.57 4.57
N ALA A 84 0.57 8.26 3.61
CA ALA A 84 1.77 7.47 3.86
C ALA A 84 2.84 8.33 4.55
N ARG A 85 3.66 7.73 5.40
CA ARG A 85 4.74 8.45 6.10
C ARG A 85 5.78 8.96 5.13
N HIS A 86 6.12 8.19 4.12
CA HIS A 86 7.09 8.61 3.10
C HIS A 86 6.63 9.84 2.29
N CYS A 87 5.33 10.18 2.29
CA CYS A 87 4.82 11.41 1.68
C CYS A 87 5.08 12.66 2.53
N VAL A 88 5.37 12.49 3.83
CA VAL A 88 5.57 13.59 4.78
C VAL A 88 6.98 13.62 5.38
N SER A 89 7.85 12.69 4.97
CA SER A 89 9.23 12.57 5.43
C SER A 89 10.22 12.48 4.27
N LYS A 90 11.44 12.94 4.50
CA LYS A 90 12.56 12.85 3.56
C LYS A 90 13.06 11.41 3.46
N VAL A 91 12.71 10.76 2.36
CA VAL A 91 13.21 9.43 1.99
C VAL A 91 14.68 9.54 1.58
N ILE A 92 15.53 8.70 2.17
CA ILE A 92 16.99 8.68 1.94
C ILE A 92 17.49 7.37 1.31
N SER A 93 16.63 6.36 1.24
CA SER A 93 16.89 5.09 0.57
C SER A 93 16.43 5.13 -0.90
N GLN A 94 17.00 4.25 -1.72
CA GLN A 94 16.50 4.02 -3.08
C GLN A 94 15.30 3.06 -3.02
N GLY A 95 14.16 3.59 -2.60
CA GLY A 95 12.96 2.78 -2.31
C GLY A 95 12.94 2.25 -0.87
N VAL A 96 11.88 1.56 -0.51
CA VAL A 96 11.68 1.04 0.86
C VAL A 96 12.41 -0.30 1.01
N ASP A 97 13.51 -0.34 1.76
CA ASP A 97 14.40 -1.52 1.85
C ASP A 97 14.17 -2.39 3.10
N CYS A 98 13.42 -1.87 4.10
CA CYS A 98 13.09 -2.51 5.36
C CYS A 98 14.25 -2.89 6.30
N GLN A 99 15.51 -2.63 5.92
CA GLN A 99 16.70 -3.07 6.64
C GLN A 99 17.53 -1.90 7.17
N ASN A 100 17.56 -0.80 6.42
CA ASN A 100 18.26 0.42 6.74
C ASN A 100 17.26 1.55 7.03
N PRO A 101 17.73 2.68 7.57
CA PRO A 101 16.93 3.89 7.62
C PRO A 101 16.41 4.29 6.23
N ASP A 102 15.10 4.19 6.04
CA ASP A 102 14.41 4.61 4.81
C ASP A 102 14.18 6.14 4.79
N VAL A 103 13.99 6.74 5.96
CA VAL A 103 13.74 8.18 6.13
C VAL A 103 14.72 8.83 7.11
N SER A 104 14.95 10.14 6.96
CA SER A 104 15.84 10.92 7.85
C SER A 104 15.10 11.86 8.79
N SER A 105 14.19 12.68 8.27
CA SER A 105 13.41 13.65 9.02
C SER A 105 12.09 13.92 8.32
N ASP A 106 11.16 14.57 9.01
CA ASP A 106 9.94 15.07 8.38
C ASP A 106 10.23 16.29 7.50
N TYR A 107 9.33 16.53 6.55
CA TYR A 107 9.17 17.85 5.95
C TYR A 107 8.64 18.85 6.97
N THR A 108 8.86 20.14 6.75
CA THR A 108 8.16 21.16 7.54
C THR A 108 6.67 21.00 7.27
N PRO A 109 5.79 20.94 8.29
CA PRO A 109 4.35 20.80 8.05
C PRO A 109 3.79 21.90 7.14
N GLY A 110 4.32 23.12 7.25
CA GLY A 110 3.96 24.25 6.39
C GLY A 110 4.35 24.06 4.92
N ASP A 111 5.29 23.17 4.59
CA ASP A 111 5.67 22.93 3.20
C ASP A 111 4.76 21.87 2.54
N LEU A 112 3.78 21.34 3.27
CA LEU A 112 2.77 20.39 2.79
C LEU A 112 1.47 21.11 2.47
N PHE A 113 1.07 21.11 1.20
CA PHE A 113 -0.16 21.76 0.72
C PHE A 113 -1.18 20.74 0.24
N VAL A 114 -2.46 21.01 0.51
CA VAL A 114 -3.56 20.09 0.20
C VAL A 114 -4.52 20.70 -0.81
N TYR A 115 -4.82 19.96 -1.87
CA TYR A 115 -5.72 20.34 -2.95
C TYR A 115 -6.91 19.38 -3.02
N VAL A 116 -8.07 19.90 -3.39
CA VAL A 116 -9.34 19.14 -3.43
C VAL A 116 -9.90 19.22 -4.84
N GLY A 117 -10.54 18.13 -5.28
CA GLY A 117 -11.22 18.04 -6.56
C GLY A 117 -10.54 17.03 -7.48
N PRO A 118 -11.20 16.65 -8.58
CA PRO A 118 -10.75 15.52 -9.40
C PRO A 118 -9.51 15.81 -10.25
N ALA A 119 -9.12 17.07 -10.46
CA ALA A 119 -7.91 17.43 -11.21
C ALA A 119 -7.51 18.88 -10.89
N PRO A 120 -6.97 19.14 -9.68
CA PRO A 120 -6.60 20.50 -9.28
C PRO A 120 -5.47 21.04 -10.17
N ASP A 121 -5.62 22.26 -10.67
CA ASP A 121 -4.53 22.95 -11.37
C ASP A 121 -3.58 23.60 -10.37
N LEU A 122 -2.53 22.88 -9.98
CA LEU A 122 -1.55 23.33 -8.98
C LEU A 122 -0.79 24.62 -9.36
N ALA A 123 -0.84 25.05 -10.63
CA ALA A 123 -0.21 26.28 -11.09
C ALA A 123 -1.12 27.51 -10.90
N SER A 124 -2.44 27.33 -10.86
CA SER A 124 -3.41 28.44 -10.83
C SER A 124 -4.38 28.41 -9.65
N GLU A 125 -4.56 27.26 -9.01
CA GLU A 125 -5.40 27.09 -7.83
C GLU A 125 -4.63 27.33 -6.54
N TYR A 126 -5.30 27.91 -5.55
CA TYR A 126 -4.77 27.99 -4.20
C TYR A 126 -5.03 26.68 -3.44
N PRO A 127 -4.07 26.23 -2.61
CA PRO A 127 -4.27 25.06 -1.76
C PRO A 127 -5.43 25.31 -0.80
N LYS A 128 -6.26 24.29 -0.58
CA LYS A 128 -7.41 24.36 0.34
C LYS A 128 -6.95 24.35 1.79
N SER A 129 -5.83 23.70 2.07
CA SER A 129 -5.21 23.73 3.39
C SER A 129 -3.70 23.46 3.31
N GLN A 130 -3.07 23.48 4.47
CA GLN A 130 -1.63 23.31 4.65
C GLN A 130 -1.40 22.54 5.95
N GLY A 131 -0.34 21.74 5.99
CA GLY A 131 0.05 21.01 7.19
C GLY A 131 0.39 21.95 8.36
N LYS A 132 -0.07 21.57 9.55
CA LYS A 132 0.20 22.25 10.82
C LYS A 132 1.07 21.39 11.72
N LYS A 133 0.81 20.08 11.76
CA LYS A 133 1.58 19.10 12.54
C LYS A 133 1.48 17.72 11.92
N ILE A 134 2.57 16.96 11.96
CA ILE A 134 2.67 15.59 11.48
C ILE A 134 2.68 14.63 12.67
N PHE A 135 2.02 13.48 12.53
CA PHE A 135 1.95 12.40 13.52
C PHE A 135 2.25 11.07 12.83
N HIS A 136 3.22 10.31 13.34
CA HIS A 136 3.54 8.96 12.91
C HIS A 136 4.29 8.23 14.03
N THR A 137 4.57 6.93 13.87
CA THR A 137 5.39 6.17 14.82
C THR A 137 6.86 6.59 14.79
N SER A 138 7.59 6.41 15.89
CA SER A 138 9.03 6.68 15.91
C SER A 138 9.82 5.66 15.08
N GLY A 139 11.09 5.97 14.78
CA GLY A 139 12.00 5.12 14.01
C GLY A 139 12.18 5.62 12.57
N TYR A 140 13.08 4.98 11.82
CA TYR A 140 13.49 5.43 10.48
C TYR A 140 13.16 4.44 9.37
N ILE A 141 12.60 3.28 9.72
CA ILE A 141 12.20 2.23 8.78
C ILE A 141 10.71 2.42 8.45
N LEU A 142 10.36 2.37 7.17
CA LEU A 142 8.99 2.55 6.68
C LEU A 142 8.20 1.25 6.71
N CYS A 143 8.83 0.08 6.59
CA CYS A 143 8.11 -1.19 6.62
C CYS A 143 7.36 -1.36 7.94
N ASN A 144 6.08 -1.72 7.85
CA ASN A 144 5.13 -1.78 8.96
C ASN A 144 4.90 -0.44 9.69
N ASN A 145 5.40 0.69 9.17
CA ASN A 145 5.37 2.00 9.83
C ASN A 145 5.09 3.15 8.84
N ASP A 146 4.73 2.84 7.59
CA ASP A 146 4.46 3.82 6.54
C ASP A 146 3.05 4.38 6.64
N PHE A 147 2.78 5.05 7.77
CA PHE A 147 1.52 5.70 8.07
C PHE A 147 1.79 7.05 8.73
N ALA A 148 1.11 8.08 8.27
CA ALA A 148 1.09 9.38 8.92
C ALA A 148 -0.32 9.97 8.96
N ALA A 149 -0.59 10.72 10.01
CA ALA A 149 -1.69 11.67 10.08
C ALA A 149 -1.14 13.09 10.08
N VAL A 150 -1.82 14.01 9.41
CA VAL A 150 -1.44 15.42 9.34
C VAL A 150 -2.61 16.26 9.85
N GLN A 151 -2.37 17.01 10.92
CA GLN A 151 -3.26 18.09 11.33
C GLN A 151 -3.10 19.24 10.35
N LEU A 152 -4.21 19.77 9.88
CA LEU A 152 -4.30 20.87 8.93
C LEU A 152 -4.49 22.21 9.63
N THR A 153 -4.05 23.29 8.97
CA THR A 153 -4.20 24.67 9.44
C THR A 153 -5.63 25.18 9.23
N TYR A 154 -6.22 24.88 8.08
CA TYR A 154 -7.58 25.26 7.72
C TYR A 154 -8.46 24.02 7.51
N PRO A 155 -9.77 24.08 7.83
CA PRO A 155 -10.66 22.96 7.64
C PRO A 155 -10.94 22.73 6.15
N ILE A 156 -10.96 21.47 5.72
CA ILE A 156 -11.43 21.08 4.40
C ILE A 156 -12.93 20.77 4.49
N ASN A 157 -13.75 21.52 3.75
CA ASN A 157 -15.21 21.40 3.75
C ASN A 157 -15.70 20.31 2.79
N VAL A 158 -15.45 19.05 3.13
CA VAL A 158 -15.92 17.85 2.42
C VAL A 158 -16.52 16.88 3.44
N THR A 159 -17.27 15.87 3.00
CA THR A 159 -17.74 14.81 3.91
C THR A 159 -16.56 13.90 4.25
N PRO A 160 -16.07 13.83 5.51
CA PRO A 160 -14.90 13.02 5.83
C PRO A 160 -15.17 11.53 5.63
N LEU A 161 -14.12 10.79 5.27
CA LEU A 161 -14.16 9.33 5.18
C LEU A 161 -14.19 8.70 6.56
N ARG A 162 -14.92 7.60 6.66
CA ARG A 162 -14.83 6.69 7.82
C ARG A 162 -13.48 5.99 7.82
N VAL A 163 -13.05 5.49 8.97
CA VAL A 163 -11.78 4.75 9.09
C VAL A 163 -12.01 3.41 9.80
N ARG A 164 -11.60 2.30 9.19
CA ARG A 164 -11.63 1.00 9.89
C ARG A 164 -10.47 0.96 10.88
N VAL A 165 -10.79 1.00 12.17
CA VAL A 165 -9.77 1.02 13.24
C VAL A 165 -9.87 -0.15 14.21
N ASN A 166 -10.92 -0.98 14.11
CA ASN A 166 -11.21 -2.06 15.06
C ASN A 166 -10.92 -3.46 14.51
N SER A 167 -10.60 -3.59 13.22
CA SER A 167 -10.27 -4.88 12.60
C SER A 167 -9.35 -4.70 11.40
N GLY A 168 -8.51 -5.71 11.15
CA GLY A 168 -7.66 -5.78 9.98
C GLY A 168 -8.43 -6.17 8.70
N PRO A 169 -7.78 -6.09 7.54
CA PRO A 169 -8.34 -6.58 6.28
C PRO A 169 -8.55 -8.10 6.33
N LYS A 170 -9.57 -8.58 5.61
CA LYS A 170 -9.78 -10.02 5.41
C LYS A 170 -9.08 -10.50 4.14
N ALA A 171 -8.59 -11.73 4.13
CA ALA A 171 -8.13 -12.36 2.90
C ALA A 171 -9.23 -12.30 1.84
N HIS A 172 -8.86 -11.98 0.60
CA HIS A 172 -9.78 -11.83 -0.53
C HIS A 172 -10.81 -10.70 -0.41
N GLU A 173 -10.71 -9.84 0.60
CA GLU A 173 -11.58 -8.67 0.73
C GLU A 173 -11.42 -7.77 -0.50
N ILE A 174 -12.57 -7.36 -1.06
CA ILE A 174 -12.62 -6.47 -2.20
C ILE A 174 -12.68 -5.02 -1.73
N PHE A 175 -11.88 -4.17 -2.36
CA PHE A 175 -11.82 -2.75 -2.07
C PHE A 175 -11.68 -1.90 -3.32
N ARG A 176 -11.88 -0.59 -3.12
CA ARG A 176 -11.62 0.45 -4.11
C ARG A 176 -10.33 1.19 -3.77
N ALA A 177 -9.41 1.28 -4.72
CA ALA A 177 -8.24 2.14 -4.64
C ALA A 177 -8.55 3.50 -5.28
N ILE A 178 -8.10 4.61 -4.68
CA ILE A 178 -8.28 5.97 -5.23
C ILE A 178 -6.97 6.75 -5.08
N GLY A 179 -6.58 7.52 -6.10
CA GLY A 179 -5.35 8.30 -6.08
C GLY A 179 -5.17 9.25 -7.27
N TYR A 180 -4.16 10.11 -7.17
CA TYR A 180 -3.74 11.10 -8.16
C TYR A 180 -2.45 10.70 -8.90
N GLY A 181 -2.02 9.45 -8.73
CA GLY A 181 -0.77 8.94 -9.27
C GLY A 181 -0.73 8.84 -10.78
N LEU A 182 0.43 8.43 -11.26
CA LEU A 182 0.69 8.19 -12.67
C LEU A 182 -0.29 7.18 -13.24
N THR A 183 -0.65 7.45 -14.49
CA THR A 183 -1.58 6.64 -15.22
C THR A 183 -0.93 5.88 -16.37
N ASN A 184 0.26 6.34 -16.71
CA ASN A 184 1.25 5.65 -17.50
C ASN A 184 2.62 5.89 -16.84
N PRO A 185 3.32 4.84 -16.39
CA PRO A 185 4.65 4.99 -15.77
C PRO A 185 5.70 5.59 -16.72
N ASN A 186 5.43 5.61 -18.03
CA ASN A 186 6.31 6.22 -19.04
C ASN A 186 5.94 7.67 -19.39
N ASP A 187 4.91 8.24 -18.76
CA ASP A 187 4.49 9.62 -18.97
C ASP A 187 4.26 10.32 -17.62
N GLN A 188 5.23 11.16 -17.22
CA GLN A 188 5.17 11.92 -15.97
C GLN A 188 4.02 12.93 -15.93
N ASN A 189 3.46 13.34 -17.08
CA ASN A 189 2.31 14.27 -17.13
C ASN A 189 0.97 13.55 -16.89
N SER A 190 1.03 12.25 -16.63
CA SER A 190 -0.15 11.41 -16.53
C SER A 190 -0.73 11.37 -15.12
N SER A 191 -0.09 12.00 -14.13
CA SER A 191 -0.55 12.22 -12.74
C SER A 191 -1.32 13.53 -12.57
N GLY A 192 -1.81 13.80 -11.36
CA GLY A 192 -2.51 15.05 -11.00
C GLY A 192 -3.99 15.07 -11.37
N THR A 193 -4.51 13.95 -11.88
CA THR A 193 -5.95 13.71 -12.03
C THR A 193 -6.33 12.52 -11.18
N ARG A 194 -7.42 12.61 -10.43
CA ARG A 194 -7.94 11.55 -9.57
C ARG A 194 -8.56 10.43 -10.41
N TYR A 195 -8.17 9.21 -10.07
CA TYR A 195 -8.75 7.99 -10.60
C TYR A 195 -9.17 7.08 -9.46
N TYR A 196 -10.03 6.11 -9.77
CA TYR A 196 -10.31 5.01 -8.87
C TYR A 196 -10.29 3.68 -9.61
N ARG A 197 -10.01 2.60 -8.89
CA ARG A 197 -10.16 1.23 -9.40
C ARG A 197 -10.97 0.43 -8.40
N ASP A 198 -12.09 -0.11 -8.89
CA ASP A 198 -12.91 -1.08 -8.17
C ASP A 198 -12.36 -2.49 -8.31
N ASN A 199 -12.87 -3.40 -7.48
CA ASN A 199 -12.56 -4.83 -7.53
C ASN A 199 -11.07 -5.13 -7.31
N VAL A 200 -10.36 -4.30 -6.54
CA VAL A 200 -9.03 -4.64 -6.06
C VAL A 200 -9.21 -5.62 -4.92
N GLN A 201 -8.39 -6.67 -4.89
CA GLN A 201 -8.53 -7.74 -3.91
C GLN A 201 -7.33 -7.78 -2.97
N VAL A 202 -7.58 -7.94 -1.67
CA VAL A 202 -6.53 -8.27 -0.70
C VAL A 202 -5.98 -9.66 -1.00
N SER A 203 -4.68 -9.74 -1.30
CA SER A 203 -3.98 -11.00 -1.61
C SER A 203 -3.51 -11.70 -0.34
N TYR A 204 -2.70 -11.02 0.47
CA TYR A 204 -2.27 -11.50 1.79
C TYR A 204 -1.98 -10.33 2.72
N TYR A 205 -1.87 -10.58 4.03
CA TYR A 205 -1.53 -9.56 5.00
C TYR A 205 -0.30 -9.96 5.83
N VAL A 206 0.40 -8.94 6.32
CA VAL A 206 1.50 -9.05 7.28
C VAL A 206 1.14 -8.22 8.53
N THR A 207 2.08 -8.05 9.46
CA THR A 207 1.83 -7.47 10.79
C THR A 207 1.04 -6.16 10.73
N LYS A 208 1.49 -5.16 9.94
CA LYS A 208 0.82 -3.84 9.82
C LYS A 208 0.58 -3.41 8.37
N GLU A 209 0.74 -4.33 7.43
CA GLU A 209 0.55 -4.08 6.00
C GLU A 209 -0.26 -5.21 5.38
N PHE A 210 -0.77 -4.99 4.17
CA PHE A 210 -1.33 -6.02 3.32
C PHE A 210 -0.99 -5.76 1.86
N THR A 211 -1.07 -6.80 1.05
CA THR A 211 -0.94 -6.69 -0.40
C THR A 211 -2.30 -6.71 -1.06
N GLY A 212 -2.42 -5.95 -2.13
CA GLY A 212 -3.54 -6.03 -3.05
C GLY A 212 -3.07 -6.39 -4.45
N THR A 213 -3.99 -6.93 -5.26
CA THR A 213 -3.81 -7.10 -6.71
C THR A 213 -3.42 -5.78 -7.39
N GLN A 214 -3.04 -5.82 -8.67
CA GLN A 214 -2.68 -4.65 -9.46
C GLN A 214 -3.68 -3.51 -9.25
N SER A 215 -3.21 -2.33 -8.80
CA SER A 215 -4.13 -1.27 -8.43
C SER A 215 -3.55 0.13 -8.25
N ILE A 216 -2.25 0.35 -8.34
CA ILE A 216 -1.65 1.66 -8.02
C ILE A 216 -0.45 1.92 -8.92
N CYS A 217 0.02 3.16 -8.92
CA CYS A 217 1.26 3.59 -9.53
C CYS A 217 1.93 4.69 -8.69
N SER A 218 3.10 5.17 -9.11
CA SER A 218 3.79 6.26 -8.42
C SER A 218 2.88 7.49 -8.29
N GLY A 219 2.81 8.09 -7.10
CA GLY A 219 1.93 9.22 -6.79
C GLY A 219 0.55 8.83 -6.22
N ASP A 220 0.14 7.56 -6.31
CA ASP A 220 -1.02 7.06 -5.56
C ASP A 220 -0.69 6.84 -4.08
N SER A 221 0.60 6.91 -3.71
CA SER A 221 1.10 6.88 -2.34
C SER A 221 0.25 7.72 -1.39
N GLY A 222 -0.14 7.14 -0.27
CA GLY A 222 -1.02 7.76 0.72
C GLY A 222 -2.51 7.69 0.41
N GLY A 223 -2.89 7.20 -0.78
CA GLY A 223 -4.28 7.03 -1.20
C GLY A 223 -5.01 5.92 -0.42
N PRO A 224 -6.35 5.99 -0.31
CA PRO A 224 -7.09 5.02 0.47
C PRO A 224 -7.39 3.73 -0.28
N ALA A 225 -7.34 2.62 0.45
CA ALA A 225 -8.14 1.43 0.18
C ALA A 225 -9.48 1.58 0.92
N LEU A 226 -10.56 1.70 0.14
CA LEU A 226 -11.91 1.88 0.66
C LEU A 226 -12.67 0.56 0.67
N SER A 227 -13.22 0.21 1.83
CA SER A 227 -14.09 -0.94 1.99
C SER A 227 -15.44 -0.75 1.29
N ALA A 228 -16.26 -1.80 1.27
CA ALA A 228 -17.65 -1.72 0.80
C ALA A 228 -18.51 -0.72 1.61
N ALA A 229 -18.12 -0.40 2.85
CA ALA A 229 -18.76 0.62 3.69
C ALA A 229 -18.19 2.03 3.48
N ASN A 230 -17.34 2.22 2.47
CA ASN A 230 -16.65 3.47 2.16
C ASN A 230 -15.76 3.97 3.33
N ALA A 231 -15.17 3.04 4.06
CA ALA A 231 -14.20 3.32 5.13
C ALA A 231 -12.78 3.04 4.65
N VAL A 232 -11.84 3.91 5.00
CA VAL A 232 -10.41 3.70 4.77
C VAL A 232 -9.94 2.60 5.71
N PHE A 233 -9.47 1.48 5.16
CA PHE A 233 -8.85 0.40 5.95
C PHE A 233 -7.37 0.18 5.60
N GLY A 234 -6.91 0.82 4.52
CA GLY A 234 -5.52 0.76 4.07
C GLY A 234 -5.07 2.08 3.44
N ILE A 235 -3.76 2.32 3.51
CA ILE A 235 -3.08 3.47 2.93
C ILE A 235 -2.04 2.97 1.93
N THR A 236 -2.08 3.43 0.68
CA THR A 236 -1.11 3.04 -0.34
C THR A 236 0.30 3.38 0.14
N SER A 237 1.17 2.37 0.30
CA SER A 237 2.56 2.57 0.73
C SER A 237 3.49 2.50 -0.47
N ARG A 238 3.56 1.34 -1.13
CA ARG A 238 4.52 1.08 -2.19
C ARG A 238 4.01 0.00 -3.13
N GLY A 239 4.56 -0.07 -4.32
CA GLY A 239 4.25 -1.11 -5.29
C GLY A 239 5.37 -1.26 -6.30
N ALA A 240 5.27 -2.27 -7.15
CA ALA A 240 6.23 -2.50 -8.23
C ALA A 240 6.03 -1.50 -9.39
N ASN A 241 6.26 -1.92 -10.64
CA ASN A 241 6.24 -1.09 -11.84
C ASN A 241 4.82 -0.68 -12.33
N CYS A 242 3.87 -0.50 -11.42
CA CYS A 242 2.45 -0.24 -11.66
C CYS A 242 1.66 -1.42 -12.28
N TYR A 243 2.33 -2.39 -12.91
CA TYR A 243 1.67 -3.48 -13.63
C TYR A 243 1.61 -4.80 -12.86
N MET A 244 2.20 -4.90 -11.68
CA MET A 244 2.24 -6.16 -10.89
C MET A 244 1.21 -6.16 -9.75
N ASP A 245 0.94 -7.37 -9.24
CA ASP A 245 0.02 -7.64 -8.13
C ASP A 245 0.66 -7.50 -6.73
N GLU A 246 1.81 -6.83 -6.63
CA GLU A 246 2.58 -6.65 -5.39
C GLU A 246 2.45 -5.21 -4.86
N ASN A 247 1.21 -4.76 -4.67
CA ASN A 247 0.92 -3.43 -4.15
C ASN A 247 0.71 -3.51 -2.65
N ILE A 248 1.55 -2.82 -1.88
CA ILE A 248 1.57 -2.86 -0.42
C ILE A 248 0.83 -1.65 0.14
N TRP A 249 0.00 -1.94 1.14
CA TRP A 249 -0.87 -1.00 1.81
C TRP A 249 -0.65 -1.08 3.32
N THR A 250 -0.52 0.06 3.97
CA THR A 250 -0.42 0.14 5.44
C THR A 250 -1.81 0.09 6.05
N ARG A 251 -2.03 -0.82 7.00
CA ARG A 251 -3.31 -1.06 7.67
C ARG A 251 -3.68 0.09 8.60
N THR A 252 -4.91 0.61 8.58
CA THR A 252 -5.32 1.70 9.48
C THR A 252 -5.58 1.25 10.92
N ASP A 253 -6.02 0.00 11.13
CA ASP A 253 -6.29 -0.55 12.46
C ASP A 253 -5.04 -0.62 13.34
N ALA A 254 -3.88 -0.90 12.72
CA ALA A 254 -2.59 -0.91 13.40
C ALA A 254 -2.11 0.48 13.88
N PHE A 255 -2.76 1.58 13.46
CA PHE A 255 -2.36 2.96 13.76
C PHE A 255 -3.48 3.80 14.37
N LYS A 256 -4.49 3.16 14.96
CA LYS A 256 -5.58 3.87 15.68
C LYS A 256 -5.04 4.92 16.67
N GLY A 257 -3.99 4.60 17.42
CA GLY A 257 -3.38 5.54 18.36
C GLY A 257 -2.84 6.82 17.72
N ILE A 258 -2.31 6.76 16.50
CA ILE A 258 -1.83 7.94 15.75
C ILE A 258 -3.03 8.77 15.25
N ILE A 259 -4.08 8.10 14.77
CA ILE A 259 -5.33 8.75 14.34
C ILE A 259 -5.97 9.50 15.53
N ASP A 260 -6.12 8.83 16.67
CA ASP A 260 -6.68 9.40 17.90
C ASP A 260 -5.86 10.63 18.35
N GLN A 261 -4.53 10.58 18.28
CA GLN A 261 -3.66 11.71 18.63
C GLN A 261 -3.86 12.92 17.70
N ALA A 262 -3.92 12.69 16.38
CA ALA A 262 -4.08 13.75 15.40
C ALA A 262 -5.45 14.44 15.53
N VAL A 263 -6.52 13.66 15.68
CA VAL A 263 -7.89 14.15 15.85
C VAL A 263 -8.06 14.86 17.19
N ALA A 264 -7.48 14.35 18.28
CA ALA A 264 -7.47 15.04 19.57
C ALA A 264 -6.70 16.37 19.50
N ALA A 265 -5.56 16.42 18.79
CA ALA A 265 -4.81 17.65 18.59
C ALA A 265 -5.54 18.69 17.74
N ALA A 266 -6.46 18.24 16.87
CA ALA A 266 -7.39 19.09 16.14
C ALA A 266 -8.60 19.53 16.97
N GLY A 267 -8.86 18.89 18.12
CA GLY A 267 -10.08 19.12 18.91
C GLY A 267 -11.35 18.59 18.23
N GLU A 268 -11.20 17.56 17.40
CA GLU A 268 -12.27 17.04 16.55
C GLU A 268 -12.65 15.60 16.92
N THR A 269 -13.51 15.00 16.10
CA THR A 269 -13.89 13.59 16.15
C THR A 269 -13.69 12.96 14.77
N TYR A 270 -13.58 11.63 14.71
CA TYR A 270 -13.70 10.86 13.48
C TYR A 270 -14.67 9.71 13.69
N THR A 271 -15.21 9.18 12.60
CA THR A 271 -16.16 8.06 12.61
C THR A 271 -15.46 6.80 12.10
N ASP A 272 -15.60 5.67 12.79
CA ASP A 272 -15.11 4.40 12.26
C ASP A 272 -16.03 3.81 11.19
N GLU A 273 -15.65 2.65 10.67
CA GLU A 273 -16.45 1.94 9.68
C GLU A 273 -17.88 1.61 10.16
N ASP A 274 -18.02 1.17 11.41
CA ASP A 274 -19.28 0.75 12.03
C ASP A 274 -20.18 1.93 12.42
N GLY A 275 -19.67 3.16 12.36
CA GLY A 275 -20.38 4.39 12.70
C GLY A 275 -20.12 4.88 14.14
N THR A 276 -19.22 4.24 14.87
CA THR A 276 -18.78 4.70 16.20
C THR A 276 -17.95 5.97 16.04
N VAL A 277 -18.25 6.97 16.86
CA VAL A 277 -17.54 8.25 16.85
C VAL A 277 -16.46 8.25 17.94
N TYR A 278 -15.23 8.58 17.55
CA TYR A 278 -14.06 8.68 18.44
C TYR A 278 -13.56 10.13 18.50
N GLY A 279 -12.98 10.51 19.64
CA GLY A 279 -12.43 11.85 19.85
C GLY A 279 -13.40 12.81 20.56
N GLY A 280 -13.07 14.10 20.54
CA GLY A 280 -13.77 15.17 21.26
C GLY A 280 -13.08 15.56 22.57
N SER A 281 -12.81 16.85 22.74
CA SER A 281 -12.40 17.43 24.01
C SER A 281 -13.59 17.54 24.97
N GLY A 282 -14.08 16.39 25.46
CA GLY A 282 -15.07 16.31 26.52
C GLY A 282 -14.39 15.94 27.83
N GLY A 283 -14.31 16.89 28.77
CA GLY A 283 -13.68 16.70 30.07
C GLY A 283 -14.29 15.59 30.91
N SER A 284 -13.57 15.23 31.99
CA SER A 284 -14.06 14.42 33.09
C SER A 284 -15.51 14.76 33.46
N GLY A 285 -16.41 13.80 33.27
CA GLY A 285 -17.80 13.87 33.68
C GLY A 285 -18.39 12.47 33.63
N GLY A 286 -18.30 11.75 34.76
CA GLY A 286 -18.84 10.41 34.90
C GLY A 286 -20.36 10.34 34.77
N GLY A 287 -20.85 9.12 34.59
CA GLY A 287 -22.28 8.83 34.68
C GLY A 287 -22.70 7.63 33.85
N GLY A 288 -22.38 6.42 34.34
CA GLY A 288 -23.12 5.24 33.92
C GLY A 288 -24.57 5.34 34.41
N SER A 289 -25.52 4.92 33.57
CA SER A 289 -26.80 4.28 33.91
C SER A 289 -27.52 4.09 32.58
N GLY A 290 -27.86 2.88 32.15
CA GLY A 290 -28.72 1.96 32.91
C GLY A 290 -30.18 2.27 32.54
N GLY A 291 -30.55 2.04 31.29
CA GLY A 291 -31.94 2.16 30.84
C GLY A 291 -32.77 1.00 31.39
N SER A 292 -33.46 1.23 32.51
CA SER A 292 -34.59 0.42 32.94
C SER A 292 -35.91 1.05 32.49
N PRO A 293 -36.93 0.24 32.13
CA PRO A 293 -38.20 0.71 31.58
C PRO A 293 -39.15 1.26 32.66
N PRO A 294 -40.22 1.98 32.28
CA PRO A 294 -41.04 2.74 33.21
C PRO A 294 -41.95 1.87 34.09
N ALA A 295 -42.16 2.37 35.29
CA ALA A 295 -43.03 1.85 36.34
C ALA A 295 -44.49 1.76 35.91
N GLY A 296 -45.08 0.57 36.07
CA GLY A 296 -46.52 0.32 36.04
C GLY A 296 -47.00 -0.05 37.45
N SER A 297 -47.99 0.70 37.90
CA SER A 297 -48.63 0.70 39.22
C SER A 297 -49.49 -0.54 39.54
N GLY A 298 -49.39 -1.01 40.79
CA GLY A 298 -50.53 -1.31 41.67
C GLY A 298 -51.40 -2.54 41.37
N GLY A 299 -51.27 -3.58 42.22
CA GLY A 299 -52.31 -4.61 42.36
C GLY A 299 -51.84 -5.88 43.09
N SER A 300 -52.40 -6.14 44.26
CA SER A 300 -52.35 -7.43 44.98
C SER A 300 -53.58 -7.47 45.91
N PRO A 301 -54.08 -8.64 46.36
CA PRO A 301 -54.07 -10.01 45.81
C PRO A 301 -55.50 -10.64 45.84
N PRO A 302 -55.73 -11.97 45.66
CA PRO A 302 -55.52 -12.93 46.76
C PRO A 302 -55.08 -14.38 46.39
N ALA A 303 -54.42 -14.99 47.38
CA ALA A 303 -54.45 -16.39 47.87
C ALA A 303 -54.65 -17.62 46.96
N GLY A 304 -53.79 -18.62 47.18
CA GLY A 304 -53.98 -20.05 46.86
C GLY A 304 -52.65 -20.80 46.73
N SER A 305 -52.02 -21.24 47.83
CA SER A 305 -52.08 -22.61 48.39
C SER A 305 -51.44 -23.73 47.55
N GLY A 306 -50.32 -24.28 48.05
CA GLY A 306 -50.07 -25.73 48.06
C GLY A 306 -48.97 -26.27 47.14
N GLY A 307 -47.98 -26.97 47.74
CA GLY A 307 -47.35 -28.13 47.10
C GLY A 307 -45.84 -28.07 46.85
N SER A 308 -45.06 -28.58 47.80
CA SER A 308 -43.84 -29.37 47.56
C SER A 308 -44.19 -30.85 47.79
N PRO A 309 -43.37 -31.90 47.49
CA PRO A 309 -41.96 -31.92 47.07
C PRO A 309 -41.59 -33.03 46.02
N THR A 310 -40.28 -33.32 45.88
CA THR A 310 -39.61 -34.54 45.30
C THR A 310 -39.41 -34.56 43.77
N GLY A 311 -38.34 -35.06 43.16
CA GLY A 311 -37.12 -35.78 43.55
C GLY A 311 -36.54 -36.51 42.31
N GLY A 312 -35.24 -36.84 42.30
CA GLY A 312 -34.59 -37.80 41.35
C GLY A 312 -33.84 -37.14 40.17
N SER A 313 -32.51 -37.16 40.02
CA SER A 313 -31.49 -38.25 39.98
C SER A 313 -31.33 -38.93 38.61
N GLY A 314 -30.15 -38.73 37.99
CA GLY A 314 -29.35 -39.83 37.41
C GLY A 314 -29.35 -40.02 35.88
N GLY A 315 -28.14 -40.14 35.31
CA GLY A 315 -27.90 -40.85 34.04
C GLY A 315 -26.73 -40.33 33.21
N ASN A 316 -25.56 -40.97 33.35
CA ASN A 316 -24.41 -40.91 32.44
C ASN A 316 -24.12 -42.36 31.92
N PRO A 317 -23.14 -42.63 31.04
CA PRO A 317 -23.31 -43.13 29.67
C PRO A 317 -22.83 -44.60 29.46
N PRO A 318 -22.76 -45.08 28.21
CA PRO A 318 -21.69 -46.00 27.79
C PRO A 318 -21.07 -45.56 26.43
N GLY A 319 -19.85 -45.91 26.01
CA GLY A 319 -18.86 -46.87 26.47
C GLY A 319 -18.42 -47.81 25.33
N GLY A 320 -17.16 -47.63 24.83
CA GLY A 320 -16.30 -48.66 24.22
C GLY A 320 -16.29 -48.81 22.67
N SER A 321 -15.29 -49.35 21.97
CA SER A 321 -13.89 -49.79 22.19
C SER A 321 -13.32 -50.33 20.85
N GLY A 322 -12.02 -50.14 20.55
CA GLY A 322 -11.15 -51.22 20.00
C GLY A 322 -10.65 -51.23 18.52
N GLY A 323 -9.32 -51.07 18.33
CA GLY A 323 -8.39 -52.02 17.65
C GLY A 323 -8.21 -52.06 16.11
N GLY A 324 -6.96 -51.86 15.61
CA GLY A 324 -6.50 -51.94 14.18
C GLY A 324 -6.23 -53.36 13.60
N PRO A 325 -5.25 -53.64 12.70
CA PRO A 325 -4.29 -52.80 11.95
C PRO A 325 -4.12 -53.14 10.42
N ALA A 326 -3.23 -52.36 9.74
CA ALA A 326 -2.35 -52.63 8.56
C ALA A 326 -2.88 -53.20 7.21
N GLY A 327 -2.55 -52.48 6.12
CA GLY A 327 -2.56 -52.99 4.75
C GLY A 327 -1.82 -52.04 3.79
N SER A 328 -0.89 -52.57 3.00
CA SER A 328 0.02 -51.88 2.08
C SER A 328 -0.37 -52.08 0.61
N GLY A 329 -0.04 -51.10 -0.24
CA GLY A 329 0.23 -51.28 -1.68
C GLY A 329 -0.73 -50.60 -2.66
N GLY A 330 -0.16 -49.90 -3.67
CA GLY A 330 -0.80 -49.76 -4.99
C GLY A 330 -0.81 -48.36 -5.61
N ASN A 331 -0.01 -48.21 -6.66
CA ASN A 331 0.31 -47.00 -7.44
C ASN A 331 -0.82 -46.51 -8.39
N GLN A 332 -0.65 -45.28 -8.90
CA GLN A 332 -1.21 -44.65 -10.12
C GLN A 332 -2.49 -43.77 -10.07
N GLY A 333 -2.26 -42.45 -10.23
CA GLY A 333 -2.70 -41.69 -11.40
C GLY A 333 -4.14 -41.13 -11.42
N GLY A 334 -4.27 -39.81 -11.18
CA GLY A 334 -5.39 -39.02 -11.71
C GLY A 334 -5.97 -37.97 -10.75
N SER A 335 -5.87 -36.70 -11.16
CA SER A 335 -6.82 -35.59 -10.97
C SER A 335 -7.33 -35.21 -9.57
N GLY A 336 -7.14 -33.93 -9.22
CA GLY A 336 -8.12 -33.10 -8.50
C GLY A 336 -8.77 -33.74 -7.28
N GLY A 337 -7.99 -34.02 -6.24
CA GLY A 337 -8.50 -34.43 -4.94
C GLY A 337 -8.47 -33.25 -3.98
N GLY A 338 -9.63 -32.85 -3.46
CA GLY A 338 -9.70 -32.01 -2.27
C GLY A 338 -8.95 -32.72 -1.15
N THR A 339 -7.74 -32.26 -0.86
CA THR A 339 -6.98 -32.73 0.28
C THR A 339 -7.70 -32.28 1.53
N ASN A 340 -7.91 -33.20 2.49
CA ASN A 340 -8.36 -32.80 3.82
C ASN A 340 -7.43 -31.70 4.33
N PRO A 341 -7.95 -30.66 4.99
CA PRO A 341 -7.11 -29.56 5.42
C PRO A 341 -5.98 -30.09 6.32
N GLY A 342 -4.78 -29.56 6.10
CA GLY A 342 -3.55 -29.89 6.80
C GLY A 342 -3.55 -29.35 8.23
N GLY A 343 -2.98 -30.15 9.13
CA GLY A 343 -2.74 -29.73 10.51
C GLY A 343 -1.58 -28.73 10.65
N PRO A 344 -1.25 -28.32 11.88
CA PRO A 344 -0.12 -27.45 12.17
C PRO A 344 1.18 -27.89 11.48
N GLY A 345 1.83 -26.97 10.75
CA GLY A 345 3.11 -27.19 10.07
C GLY A 345 3.02 -27.86 8.69
N VAL A 346 1.81 -28.20 8.24
CA VAL A 346 1.59 -28.70 6.88
C VAL A 346 1.66 -27.54 5.89
N HIS A 347 2.33 -27.76 4.76
CA HIS A 347 2.39 -26.79 3.67
C HIS A 347 0.98 -26.42 3.20
N CYS A 348 0.74 -25.13 3.01
CA CYS A 348 -0.51 -24.61 2.46
C CYS A 348 -0.19 -23.69 1.27
N ASN A 349 -1.06 -23.66 0.27
CA ASN A 349 -1.06 -22.67 -0.81
C ASN A 349 -2.11 -21.57 -0.58
N GLY A 350 -2.97 -21.77 0.42
CA GLY A 350 -4.04 -20.86 0.81
C GLY A 350 -4.72 -21.34 2.08
N GLN A 351 -5.62 -20.52 2.63
CA GLN A 351 -6.28 -20.81 3.91
C GLN A 351 -7.13 -22.09 3.89
N ASP A 352 -7.71 -22.44 2.73
CA ASP A 352 -8.55 -23.65 2.59
C ASP A 352 -7.75 -24.95 2.78
N ASP A 353 -6.41 -24.88 2.69
CA ASP A 353 -5.52 -26.01 2.96
C ASP A 353 -5.29 -26.23 4.47
N CYS A 354 -5.83 -25.39 5.35
CA CYS A 354 -5.60 -25.43 6.80
C CYS A 354 -6.86 -25.81 7.59
N ILE A 355 -6.69 -26.66 8.60
CA ILE A 355 -7.80 -27.02 9.51
C ILE A 355 -8.29 -25.79 10.30
N ASN A 356 -9.53 -25.84 10.77
CA ASN A 356 -10.04 -24.82 11.69
C ASN A 356 -9.12 -24.68 12.91
N GLY A 357 -8.74 -23.44 13.23
CA GLY A 357 -7.80 -23.12 14.31
C GLY A 357 -6.34 -23.00 13.87
N THR A 358 -6.06 -23.10 12.57
CA THR A 358 -4.75 -22.74 11.99
C THR A 358 -4.92 -21.76 10.82
N LEU A 359 -3.91 -20.92 10.60
CA LEU A 359 -3.84 -19.93 9.54
C LEU A 359 -2.69 -20.25 8.59
N CYS A 360 -2.91 -20.13 7.28
CA CYS A 360 -1.84 -20.29 6.30
C CYS A 360 -0.90 -19.08 6.38
N VAL A 361 0.28 -19.26 6.95
CA VAL A 361 1.26 -18.18 7.16
C VAL A 361 2.48 -18.40 6.28
N GLY A 362 3.05 -17.30 5.78
CA GLY A 362 4.34 -17.29 5.11
C GLY A 362 5.47 -16.95 6.08
N ASP A 363 6.48 -17.81 6.20
CA ASP A 363 7.74 -17.51 6.89
C ASP A 363 8.92 -18.00 6.07
N THR A 364 9.94 -17.15 5.94
CA THR A 364 11.21 -17.45 5.21
C THR A 364 11.02 -18.06 3.82
N GLY A 365 10.02 -17.60 3.06
CA GLY A 365 9.79 -18.06 1.68
C GLY A 365 8.99 -19.37 1.55
N THR A 366 8.40 -19.87 2.64
CA THR A 366 7.47 -21.01 2.62
C THR A 366 6.18 -20.73 3.34
N GLN A 367 5.10 -21.39 2.91
CA GLN A 367 3.77 -21.28 3.50
C GLN A 367 3.40 -22.55 4.27
N TYR A 368 2.89 -22.40 5.49
CA TYR A 368 2.40 -23.52 6.30
C TYR A 368 1.25 -23.11 7.22
N CYS A 369 0.45 -24.09 7.66
CA CYS A 369 -0.64 -23.86 8.60
C CYS A 369 -0.09 -23.63 10.02
N ALA A 370 -0.16 -22.40 10.53
CA ALA A 370 0.24 -22.02 11.87
C ALA A 370 -0.96 -21.96 12.83
N PRO A 371 -0.88 -22.60 14.01
CA PRO A 371 -1.87 -22.40 15.08
C PRO A 371 -1.90 -20.95 15.57
N GLU A 372 -3.04 -20.54 16.13
CA GLU A 372 -3.14 -19.28 16.85
C GLU A 372 -2.57 -19.40 18.28
N CYS A 373 -2.09 -18.29 18.83
CA CYS A 373 -1.73 -18.15 20.23
C CYS A 373 -2.05 -16.74 20.74
N SER A 374 -1.96 -16.48 22.05
CA SER A 374 -2.19 -15.15 22.62
C SER A 374 -1.27 -14.87 23.80
N GLU A 375 -1.28 -13.63 24.30
CA GLU A 375 -0.58 -13.31 25.56
C GLU A 375 -1.20 -14.02 26.77
N GLN A 376 -2.52 -14.28 26.72
CA GLN A 376 -3.25 -14.97 27.79
C GLN A 376 -3.09 -16.50 27.70
N ASP A 377 -2.81 -17.02 26.50
CA ASP A 377 -2.51 -18.42 26.23
C ASP A 377 -1.37 -18.54 25.20
N PRO A 378 -0.11 -18.50 25.65
CA PRO A 378 1.06 -18.58 24.78
C PRO A 378 1.39 -20.04 24.41
N SER A 379 0.47 -20.98 24.65
CA SER A 379 0.73 -22.40 24.38
C SER A 379 0.69 -22.67 22.88
N CYS A 380 1.78 -23.23 22.36
CA CYS A 380 1.88 -23.67 20.98
C CYS A 380 2.13 -25.19 20.94
N PRO A 381 1.74 -25.86 19.85
CA PRO A 381 2.15 -27.24 19.59
C PRO A 381 3.66 -27.41 19.64
N LYS A 382 4.10 -28.65 19.84
CA LYS A 382 5.51 -29.00 19.81
C LYS A 382 6.14 -28.49 18.50
N ASP A 383 7.34 -27.92 18.61
CA ASP A 383 8.15 -27.35 17.51
C ASP A 383 7.73 -25.95 17.03
N PHE A 384 6.71 -25.36 17.67
CA PHE A 384 6.31 -23.97 17.47
C PHE A 384 6.68 -23.07 18.65
N GLU A 385 6.75 -21.77 18.37
CA GLU A 385 6.95 -20.69 19.33
C GLU A 385 5.88 -19.62 19.11
N CYS A 386 5.22 -19.23 20.20
CA CYS A 386 4.19 -18.19 20.14
C CYS A 386 4.86 -16.84 19.91
N VAL A 387 4.59 -16.24 18.75
CA VAL A 387 4.88 -14.83 18.53
C VAL A 387 3.63 -14.08 18.97
N ALA A 388 3.53 -13.80 20.27
CA ALA A 388 2.32 -13.23 20.88
C ALA A 388 1.87 -11.92 20.21
N ALA A 389 2.81 -11.12 19.71
CA ALA A 389 2.52 -9.90 18.95
C ALA A 389 1.77 -10.14 17.61
N GLN A 390 1.87 -11.35 17.06
CA GLN A 390 1.21 -11.78 15.83
C GLN A 390 0.02 -12.72 16.09
N GLY A 391 -0.19 -13.12 17.35
CA GLY A 391 -1.24 -14.06 17.74
C GLY A 391 -1.08 -15.44 17.10
N LEU A 392 0.14 -15.84 16.75
CA LEU A 392 0.42 -17.00 15.92
C LEU A 392 1.63 -17.78 16.42
N CYS A 393 1.53 -19.09 16.31
CA CYS A 393 2.59 -20.05 16.56
C CYS A 393 3.42 -20.20 15.29
N TYR A 394 4.65 -19.71 15.30
CA TYR A 394 5.61 -19.90 14.21
C TYR A 394 6.49 -21.11 14.49
N LEU A 395 6.94 -21.81 13.45
CA LEU A 395 7.96 -22.83 13.62
C LEU A 395 9.21 -22.19 14.24
N ARG A 396 9.77 -22.83 15.28
CA ARG A 396 10.97 -22.31 15.95
C ARG A 396 12.10 -22.11 14.94
N LYS A 397 12.59 -20.87 14.82
CA LYS A 397 13.73 -20.53 13.96
C LYS A 397 15.02 -21.03 14.62
N GLY A 398 15.35 -22.29 14.38
CA GLY A 398 16.61 -22.87 14.81
C GLY A 398 16.55 -24.39 14.80
N CYS A 399 17.22 -24.98 13.82
CA CYS A 399 17.64 -26.37 13.93
C CYS A 399 18.97 -26.46 14.68
N ASP A 400 19.33 -27.64 15.17
CA ASP A 400 20.64 -27.88 15.78
C ASP A 400 21.52 -28.71 14.84
N ALA A 401 22.80 -28.85 15.19
CA ALA A 401 23.76 -29.68 14.45
C ALA A 401 23.34 -31.16 14.30
N LYS A 402 22.26 -31.59 14.97
CA LYS A 402 21.69 -32.95 14.88
C LYS A 402 20.43 -33.00 14.00
N ASN A 403 20.06 -31.90 13.35
CA ASN A 403 18.86 -31.76 12.53
C ASN A 403 17.56 -32.07 13.31
N THR A 404 17.57 -31.84 14.63
CA THR A 404 16.50 -32.35 15.54
C THR A 404 15.15 -31.64 15.33
N TYR A 405 15.15 -30.45 14.73
CA TYR A 405 13.97 -29.58 14.65
C TYR A 405 13.49 -29.28 13.22
N CYS A 406 14.09 -29.88 12.19
CA CYS A 406 13.61 -29.67 10.82
C CYS A 406 12.46 -30.64 10.48
N PRO A 407 11.39 -30.16 9.81
CA PRO A 407 10.33 -31.04 9.31
C PRO A 407 10.85 -32.15 8.39
N ASN A 408 10.07 -33.22 8.23
CA ASN A 408 10.41 -34.28 7.28
C ASN A 408 10.55 -33.71 5.86
N GLY A 409 11.66 -34.03 5.19
CA GLY A 409 12.01 -33.45 3.88
C GLY A 409 12.88 -32.19 3.95
N TRP A 410 13.33 -31.79 5.15
CA TRP A 410 14.18 -30.63 5.38
C TRP A 410 15.49 -31.00 6.10
N GLY A 411 16.55 -30.26 5.78
CA GLY A 411 17.88 -30.39 6.36
C GLY A 411 18.31 -29.10 7.05
N CYS A 412 19.08 -29.23 8.11
CA CYS A 412 19.64 -28.10 8.85
C CYS A 412 20.93 -27.61 8.20
N ILE A 413 21.01 -26.32 7.90
CA ILE A 413 22.27 -25.68 7.51
C ILE A 413 22.83 -24.86 8.66
N GLU A 414 24.15 -24.96 8.82
CA GLU A 414 24.91 -24.16 9.77
C GLU A 414 24.94 -22.70 9.28
N GLY A 415 24.37 -21.82 10.09
CA GLY A 415 24.32 -20.37 9.91
C GLY A 415 24.14 -19.71 11.28
N GLU A 416 24.40 -18.42 11.40
CA GLU A 416 24.09 -17.65 12.61
C GLU A 416 22.87 -16.78 12.30
N PRO A 417 21.63 -17.26 12.53
CA PRO A 417 21.23 -18.52 13.19
C PRO A 417 21.03 -19.73 12.24
N TYR A 418 21.08 -20.95 12.80
CA TYR A 418 20.87 -22.21 12.09
C TYR A 418 19.49 -22.22 11.42
N SER A 419 19.43 -22.63 10.15
CA SER A 419 18.21 -22.53 9.34
C SER A 419 17.84 -23.88 8.74
N CYS A 420 16.56 -24.24 8.79
CA CYS A 420 16.05 -25.39 8.03
C CYS A 420 15.90 -24.99 6.57
N VAL A 421 16.40 -25.83 5.66
CA VAL A 421 16.23 -25.69 4.21
C VAL A 421 15.71 -26.99 3.61
N PRO A 422 15.00 -26.95 2.46
CA PRO A 422 14.50 -28.16 1.83
C PRO A 422 15.63 -29.12 1.45
N LEU A 423 15.40 -30.42 1.52
CA LEU A 423 16.34 -31.43 1.00
C LEU A 423 16.26 -31.49 -0.53
N CYS A 424 17.39 -31.80 -1.16
CA CYS A 424 17.46 -32.15 -2.58
C CYS A 424 18.35 -33.39 -2.79
N SER A 425 18.21 -34.06 -3.94
CA SER A 425 19.03 -35.22 -4.29
C SER A 425 19.44 -35.16 -5.76
N GLU A 426 20.42 -35.98 -6.15
CA GLU A 426 20.82 -36.13 -7.57
C GLU A 426 19.66 -36.60 -8.48
N SER A 427 18.65 -37.25 -7.89
CA SER A 427 17.43 -37.70 -8.57
C SER A 427 16.27 -36.71 -8.49
N ASN A 428 16.36 -35.68 -7.65
CA ASN A 428 15.34 -34.65 -7.45
C ASN A 428 15.98 -33.30 -7.09
N ASN A 429 16.38 -32.58 -8.13
CA ASN A 429 17.14 -31.33 -8.08
C ASN A 429 16.22 -30.10 -7.95
N VAL A 430 14.93 -30.30 -7.64
CA VAL A 430 13.91 -29.25 -7.66
C VAL A 430 13.93 -28.50 -6.33
N CYS A 431 14.56 -27.33 -6.34
CA CYS A 431 14.48 -26.35 -5.25
C CYS A 431 13.48 -25.24 -5.61
N ALA A 432 12.94 -24.56 -4.60
CA ALA A 432 12.08 -23.40 -4.81
C ALA A 432 12.83 -22.28 -5.58
N PRO A 433 12.13 -21.43 -6.37
CA PRO A 433 12.75 -20.29 -7.03
C PRO A 433 13.42 -19.42 -5.96
N GLN A 434 14.73 -19.16 -6.06
CA GLN A 434 15.66 -18.55 -5.07
C GLN A 434 16.60 -19.51 -4.29
N TYR A 435 16.50 -20.81 -4.53
CA TYR A 435 17.42 -21.81 -3.97
C TYR A 435 18.07 -22.66 -5.07
N GLN A 436 19.32 -23.04 -4.85
CA GLN A 436 20.09 -23.95 -5.68
C GLN A 436 20.43 -25.21 -4.87
N CYS A 437 20.18 -26.38 -5.46
CA CYS A 437 20.54 -27.64 -4.84
C CYS A 437 22.06 -27.72 -4.68
N ASP A 438 22.52 -27.93 -3.45
CA ASP A 438 23.88 -28.36 -3.13
C ASP A 438 23.85 -29.89 -3.00
N PRO A 439 24.24 -30.63 -4.05
CA PRO A 439 24.19 -32.09 -4.06
C PRO A 439 25.15 -32.72 -3.05
N ASP A 440 26.23 -32.04 -2.66
CA ASP A 440 27.20 -32.54 -1.68
C ASP A 440 26.60 -32.53 -0.26
N ARG A 441 25.70 -31.59 0.02
CA ARG A 441 25.01 -31.47 1.30
C ARG A 441 23.59 -32.03 1.28
N GLY A 442 23.04 -32.35 0.11
CA GLY A 442 21.68 -32.84 -0.07
C GLY A 442 20.61 -31.82 0.33
N VAL A 443 20.90 -30.52 0.22
CA VAL A 443 20.01 -29.42 0.64
C VAL A 443 19.95 -28.31 -0.40
N CYS A 444 18.83 -27.59 -0.44
CA CYS A 444 18.62 -26.40 -1.23
C CYS A 444 19.23 -25.17 -0.51
N LEU A 445 20.34 -24.64 -1.00
CA LEU A 445 20.96 -23.43 -0.46
C LEU A 445 20.40 -22.18 -1.14
N PRO A 446 20.27 -21.03 -0.45
CA PRO A 446 19.89 -19.78 -1.11
C PRO A 446 20.90 -19.47 -2.21
N THR A 447 20.45 -19.15 -3.42
CA THR A 447 21.37 -18.67 -4.47
C THR A 447 21.98 -17.36 -4.00
N PRO A 448 23.31 -17.23 -3.86
CA PRO A 448 23.93 -15.96 -3.54
C PRO A 448 23.54 -14.97 -4.63
N VAL A 449 22.93 -13.86 -4.23
CA VAL A 449 22.61 -12.75 -5.13
C VAL A 449 23.92 -12.11 -5.52
N PHE A 450 24.54 -12.60 -6.61
CA PHE A 450 25.61 -11.86 -7.24
C PHE A 450 24.98 -10.61 -7.83
N ASN A 451 25.19 -9.47 -7.15
CA ASN A 451 24.98 -8.15 -7.74
C ASN A 451 25.84 -8.07 -8.99
N ASN A 452 25.25 -8.34 -10.15
CA ASN A 452 25.81 -7.99 -11.44
C ASN A 452 25.73 -6.47 -11.59
N ASP A 453 26.64 -5.76 -10.91
CA ASP A 453 26.97 -4.38 -11.22
C ASP A 453 27.76 -4.36 -12.55
N SER A 454 27.04 -4.41 -13.67
CA SER A 454 27.56 -4.14 -15.01
C SER A 454 26.43 -3.72 -15.96
N GLY A 455 26.00 -2.47 -15.84
CA GLY A 455 25.49 -1.69 -16.97
C GLY A 455 23.97 -1.71 -17.21
N SER A 456 23.28 -0.68 -16.70
CA SER A 456 22.60 0.34 -17.53
C SER A 456 21.77 1.24 -16.62
N THR A 457 22.27 2.45 -16.43
CA THR A 457 21.73 3.49 -15.54
C THR A 457 20.40 4.06 -16.02
N GLY A 458 19.40 4.03 -15.16
CA GLY A 458 18.14 4.75 -15.27
C GLY A 458 17.55 5.03 -13.89
N GLY A 459 18.34 5.61 -12.99
CA GLY A 459 17.93 5.96 -11.63
C GLY A 459 18.06 7.47 -11.39
N CYS A 460 16.95 8.11 -11.02
CA CYS A 460 16.87 9.51 -10.65
C CYS A 460 17.81 9.82 -9.47
N SER A 461 18.87 10.59 -9.73
CA SER A 461 19.70 11.20 -8.70
C SER A 461 19.42 12.69 -8.63
N ALA A 462 18.94 13.15 -7.47
CA ALA A 462 18.95 14.55 -7.10
C ALA A 462 20.41 15.04 -7.06
N SER A 463 20.77 15.94 -7.97
CA SER A 463 22.11 16.53 -8.01
C SER A 463 22.23 17.62 -6.96
N GLY A 464 22.87 17.32 -5.83
CA GLY A 464 23.43 18.34 -4.94
C GLY A 464 24.67 18.94 -5.61
N SER A 465 24.51 20.08 -6.27
CA SER A 465 25.64 20.87 -6.77
C SER A 465 26.11 21.84 -5.69
N THR A 466 27.22 21.49 -5.03
CA THR A 466 28.10 22.46 -4.41
C THR A 466 29.02 23.00 -5.51
N ASN A 467 28.84 24.25 -5.91
CA ASN A 467 29.92 25.00 -6.55
C ASN A 467 29.92 26.45 -6.09
N THR A 468 30.94 26.75 -5.31
CA THR A 468 31.47 28.07 -5.03
C THR A 468 31.97 28.72 -6.32
N GLY A 469 31.60 29.99 -6.52
CA GLY A 469 32.46 30.97 -7.17
C GLY A 469 32.15 31.34 -8.62
N ALA A 470 32.07 32.66 -8.81
CA ALA A 470 32.18 33.42 -10.06
C ALA A 470 30.94 33.49 -10.96
N GLY A 471 30.45 34.71 -11.18
CA GLY A 471 29.59 35.02 -12.31
C GLY A 471 28.43 35.98 -12.02
N ALA A 472 28.71 37.13 -11.43
CA ALA A 472 27.83 38.27 -11.61
C ALA A 472 27.82 38.67 -13.10
N TRP A 473 26.66 39.20 -13.54
CA TRP A 473 26.38 39.97 -14.76
C TRP A 473 25.58 39.30 -15.87
N ALA A 474 24.53 40.05 -16.25
CA ALA A 474 23.71 39.99 -17.46
C ALA A 474 22.59 38.95 -17.49
N PHE A 475 21.38 39.36 -17.08
CA PHE A 475 20.23 39.56 -17.98
C PHE A 475 19.06 40.19 -17.19
N ALA A 476 19.20 41.48 -16.87
CA ALA A 476 18.09 42.35 -16.50
C ALA A 476 17.78 43.26 -17.68
N ALA A 477 17.13 42.70 -18.71
CA ALA A 477 16.68 43.46 -19.87
C ALA A 477 15.42 42.80 -20.41
N LEU A 478 14.26 43.09 -19.79
CA LEU A 478 12.91 43.06 -20.40
C LEU A 478 11.84 43.51 -19.37
N ALA A 479 12.06 44.64 -18.69
CA ALA A 479 11.05 45.23 -17.80
C ALA A 479 11.05 46.78 -17.77
N LEU A 480 11.46 47.44 -18.87
CA LEU A 480 11.46 48.91 -18.92
C LEU A 480 11.05 49.52 -20.28
N SER A 481 10.09 48.89 -20.96
CA SER A 481 9.50 49.42 -22.22
C SER A 481 8.09 50.00 -22.04
N GLY A 482 7.58 50.11 -20.81
CA GLY A 482 6.17 50.46 -20.56
C GLY A 482 5.88 51.87 -20.04
N PHE A 483 6.89 52.68 -19.67
CA PHE A 483 6.63 53.90 -18.87
C PHE A 483 7.09 55.24 -19.45
N LEU A 484 7.46 55.30 -20.74
CA LEU A 484 7.87 56.56 -21.40
C LEU A 484 7.03 56.94 -22.63
N ALA A 485 5.75 56.58 -22.66
CA ALA A 485 4.81 57.00 -23.72
C ALA A 485 3.62 57.85 -23.25
N SER A 486 3.60 58.37 -22.02
CA SER A 486 2.45 59.16 -21.50
C SER A 486 2.75 60.60 -21.06
N ARG A 487 3.93 61.18 -21.35
CA ARG A 487 4.27 62.54 -20.88
C ARG A 487 4.73 63.58 -21.92
N ARG A 488 4.31 63.44 -23.19
CA ARG A 488 4.41 64.52 -24.20
C ARG A 488 3.12 64.72 -24.99
N ARG A 489 2.05 65.14 -24.31
CA ARG A 489 0.96 65.97 -24.88
C ARG A 489 0.33 66.84 -23.79
N ARG A 490 1.04 67.89 -23.37
CA ARG A 490 0.46 69.15 -22.86
C ARG A 490 1.41 70.28 -23.26
N ASN A 491 0.85 71.34 -23.84
CA ASN A 491 1.45 72.56 -24.40
C ASN A 491 1.73 72.55 -25.91
N ALA A 492 0.65 72.48 -26.69
CA ALA A 492 0.29 73.48 -27.70
C ALA A 492 -1.23 73.61 -27.68
#